data_AF-A0A9E2Q0W8-F1
#
_entry.id   AF-A0A9E2Q0W8-F1
#
_cell.length_a   1.000
_cell.length_b   1.000
_cell.length_c   1.000
_cell.angle_alpha   90.00
_cell.angle_beta   90.00
_cell.angle_gamma   90.00
#
_symmetry.space_group_name_H-M   'P 1'
#
loop_
_entity.id
_entity.type
_entity.pdbx_description
1 polymer ?
#
loop_
_entity_poly.entity_id
_entity_poly.type
_entity_poly.pdbx_seq_one_letter_code
_entity_poly.pdbx_strand_id
1 'polypeptide(L)'
;MFENYPDIIRALIAEAETDRLRYFELSSFMTGPSLKEVYGKIDKTMRFFSVYVYMERLEDDLWDNDRYTEKEKVILCSRVEEEVRKYWWDRNREHIKLIDERMESLKNEPEYKKMKEGDLRDKIIKDLDQEIYPEMIERVKEEYKEFYEDEWEEYWEKEDPFKERVEYRYHRRYEMPRPFNHWDSRNPWQQYYFCKDQDGHFYYIQSGSGSSGQRYNHGFYGHLFALLNNEKPVPTYFFTYNSRNQFVFNRKEKSLHLYFLHLVGNFQIDWKESERILKDVSEIRDEFKL
;
A
#
# COMPACT_ATOMS: atom_id res chain seq x y z
N MET A 1 -3.02 15.58 -25.04
CA MET A 1 -2.18 14.60 -24.31
C MET A 1 -2.74 13.17 -24.36
N PHE A 2 -4.06 12.94 -24.54
CA PHE A 2 -4.66 11.59 -24.53
C PHE A 2 -5.39 11.19 -25.82
N GLU A 3 -4.97 11.70 -26.99
CA GLU A 3 -5.71 11.50 -28.26
C GLU A 3 -5.82 10.02 -28.69
N ASN A 4 -4.90 9.17 -28.23
CA ASN A 4 -4.90 7.74 -28.54
C ASN A 4 -5.73 6.90 -27.55
N TYR A 5 -6.33 7.53 -26.53
CA TYR A 5 -7.10 6.79 -25.52
C TYR A 5 -8.54 6.56 -25.99
N PRO A 6 -9.15 5.41 -25.61
CA PRO A 6 -10.57 5.18 -25.87
C PRO A 6 -11.45 6.28 -25.25
N ASP A 7 -12.54 6.64 -25.93
CA ASP A 7 -13.43 7.73 -25.52
C ASP A 7 -13.90 7.65 -24.07
N ILE A 8 -14.23 6.44 -23.60
CA ILE A 8 -14.67 6.23 -22.22
C ILE A 8 -13.57 6.52 -21.20
N ILE A 9 -12.30 6.25 -21.55
CA ILE A 9 -11.16 6.56 -20.69
C ILE A 9 -10.88 8.07 -20.69
N ARG A 10 -10.97 8.72 -21.86
CA ARG A 10 -10.85 10.19 -21.93
C ARG A 10 -11.91 10.89 -21.10
N ALA A 11 -13.16 10.45 -21.21
CA ALA A 11 -14.28 10.98 -20.43
C ALA A 11 -14.09 10.73 -18.93
N LEU A 12 -13.60 9.54 -18.55
CA LEU A 12 -13.28 9.21 -17.16
C LEU A 12 -12.20 10.14 -16.58
N ILE A 13 -11.10 10.36 -17.30
CA ILE A 13 -10.01 11.24 -16.86
C ILE A 13 -10.51 12.67 -16.71
N ALA A 14 -11.25 13.19 -17.70
CA ALA A 14 -11.83 14.52 -17.63
C ALA A 14 -12.77 14.70 -16.43
N GLU A 15 -13.58 13.69 -16.12
CA GLU A 15 -14.46 13.73 -14.94
C GLU A 15 -13.65 13.72 -13.63
N ALA A 16 -12.58 12.90 -13.57
CA ALA A 16 -11.70 12.78 -12.41
C ALA A 16 -10.87 14.06 -12.14
N GLU A 17 -10.57 14.86 -13.17
CA GLU A 17 -9.96 16.19 -13.04
C GLU A 17 -10.90 17.22 -12.40
N THR A 18 -12.21 16.98 -12.45
CA THR A 18 -13.22 17.87 -11.83
C THR A 18 -13.71 17.42 -10.45
N ASP A 19 -13.05 16.42 -9.84
CA ASP A 19 -13.41 15.82 -8.55
C ASP A 19 -14.85 15.25 -8.49
N ARG A 20 -15.43 14.89 -9.64
CA ARG A 20 -16.79 14.33 -9.73
C ARG A 20 -16.83 12.81 -9.71
N LEU A 21 -15.67 12.17 -9.67
CA LEU A 21 -15.54 10.73 -9.58
C LEU A 21 -16.01 10.22 -8.20
N ARG A 22 -16.94 9.28 -8.17
CA ARG A 22 -17.51 8.75 -6.91
C ARG A 22 -16.90 7.40 -6.56
N TYR A 23 -16.67 7.14 -5.27
CA TYR A 23 -16.18 5.84 -4.85
C TYR A 23 -17.29 4.78 -4.89
N PHE A 24 -16.94 3.56 -5.28
CA PHE A 24 -17.86 2.43 -5.35
C PHE A 24 -17.94 1.78 -3.96
N GLU A 25 -18.80 2.33 -3.10
CA GLU A 25 -19.00 1.84 -1.72
C GLU A 25 -20.07 0.74 -1.66
N LEU A 26 -19.87 -0.35 -2.40
CA LEU A 26 -20.85 -1.45 -2.40
C LEU A 26 -20.65 -2.46 -1.27
N SER A 27 -19.43 -2.56 -0.73
CA SER A 27 -19.10 -3.42 0.40
C SER A 27 -17.82 -2.95 1.09
N SER A 28 -17.62 -3.38 2.35
CA SER A 28 -16.38 -3.15 3.10
C SER A 28 -15.81 -4.45 3.66
N PHE A 29 -14.49 -4.46 3.89
CA PHE A 29 -13.75 -5.60 4.42
C PHE A 29 -14.26 -6.08 5.79
N MET A 30 -14.78 -5.17 6.63
CA MET A 30 -15.19 -5.46 8.01
C MET A 30 -16.69 -5.74 8.14
N THR A 31 -17.50 -5.02 7.37
CA THR A 31 -18.96 -5.07 7.42
C THR A 31 -19.52 -4.72 6.04
N GLY A 32 -20.30 -5.60 5.43
CA GLY A 32 -20.85 -5.33 4.11
C GLY A 32 -21.90 -6.36 3.70
N PRO A 33 -22.80 -6.00 2.77
CA PRO A 33 -23.69 -6.97 2.15
C PRO A 33 -22.89 -8.05 1.43
N SER A 34 -23.46 -9.25 1.36
CA SER A 34 -22.87 -10.35 0.61
C SER A 34 -22.81 -10.05 -0.89
N LEU A 35 -21.90 -10.71 -1.61
CA LEU A 35 -21.79 -10.60 -3.07
C LEU A 35 -23.15 -10.84 -3.77
N LYS A 36 -23.91 -11.83 -3.30
CA LYS A 36 -25.23 -12.17 -3.83
C LYS A 36 -26.24 -11.04 -3.64
N GLU A 37 -26.25 -10.40 -2.47
CA GLU A 37 -27.15 -9.27 -2.20
C GLU A 37 -26.82 -8.06 -3.06
N VAL A 38 -25.52 -7.74 -3.20
CA VAL A 38 -25.07 -6.63 -4.06
C VAL A 38 -25.41 -6.91 -5.52
N TYR A 39 -25.10 -8.11 -6.01
CA TYR A 39 -25.43 -8.50 -7.38
C TYR A 39 -26.93 -8.45 -7.68
N GLY A 40 -27.78 -8.78 -6.71
CA GLY A 40 -29.23 -8.71 -6.86
C GLY A 40 -29.80 -7.28 -6.89
N LYS A 41 -29.07 -6.30 -6.35
CA LYS A 41 -29.53 -4.91 -6.21
C LYS A 41 -28.87 -3.93 -7.16
N ILE A 42 -27.71 -4.29 -7.72
CA ILE A 42 -26.95 -3.39 -8.59
C ILE A 42 -27.75 -3.08 -9.86
N ASP A 43 -27.72 -1.82 -10.30
CA ASP A 43 -28.34 -1.41 -11.56
C ASP A 43 -27.53 -1.94 -12.74
N LYS A 44 -28.07 -2.99 -13.38
CA LYS A 44 -27.46 -3.68 -14.51
C LYS A 44 -27.54 -2.89 -15.82
N THR A 45 -28.27 -1.77 -15.85
CA THR A 45 -28.33 -0.89 -17.02
C THR A 45 -27.09 0.00 -17.14
N MET A 46 -26.33 0.15 -16.04
CA MET A 46 -25.06 0.86 -16.02
C MET A 46 -24.04 0.23 -16.97
N ARG A 47 -23.09 1.04 -17.44
CA ARG A 47 -21.97 0.58 -18.25
C ARG A 47 -20.78 0.23 -17.37
N PHE A 48 -20.55 -1.06 -17.16
CA PHE A 48 -19.40 -1.58 -16.44
C PHE A 48 -18.17 -1.74 -17.34
N PHE A 49 -16.98 -1.50 -16.79
CA PHE A 49 -15.69 -1.79 -17.41
C PHE A 49 -14.58 -1.87 -16.36
N SER A 50 -13.50 -2.57 -16.66
CA SER A 50 -12.32 -2.58 -15.80
C SER A 50 -11.10 -1.98 -16.51
N VAL A 51 -10.17 -1.46 -15.73
CA VAL A 51 -8.87 -0.99 -16.21
C VAL A 51 -7.79 -1.73 -15.44
N TYR A 52 -6.92 -2.42 -16.14
CA TYR A 52 -5.73 -3.05 -15.59
C TYR A 52 -4.52 -2.19 -15.94
N VAL A 53 -3.78 -1.80 -14.92
CA VAL A 53 -2.55 -1.02 -15.06
C VAL A 53 -1.40 -1.89 -14.58
N TYR A 54 -0.41 -2.10 -15.45
CA TYR A 54 0.88 -2.70 -15.11
C TYR A 54 1.95 -1.62 -15.00
N MET A 55 2.90 -1.81 -14.10
CA MET A 55 4.01 -0.91 -13.87
C MET A 55 5.32 -1.63 -14.13
N GLU A 56 6.05 -1.17 -15.14
CA GLU A 56 7.41 -1.61 -15.39
C GLU A 56 8.35 -1.07 -14.32
N ARG A 57 9.47 -1.74 -14.08
CA ARG A 57 10.55 -1.18 -13.25
C ARG A 57 11.10 0.08 -13.93
N LEU A 58 11.40 1.11 -13.13
CA LEU A 58 12.10 2.30 -13.63
C LEU A 58 13.48 1.88 -14.14
N GLU A 59 13.92 2.42 -15.28
CA GLU A 59 15.26 2.14 -15.81
C GLU A 59 16.33 2.54 -14.78
N ASP A 60 17.37 1.72 -14.63
CA ASP A 60 18.33 1.87 -13.53
C ASP A 60 19.09 3.20 -13.60
N ASP A 61 19.33 3.74 -14.80
CA ASP A 61 19.98 5.03 -15.05
C ASP A 61 19.08 6.24 -14.75
N LEU A 62 17.79 6.04 -14.52
CA LEU A 62 16.83 7.12 -14.24
C LEU A 62 16.61 7.35 -12.74
N TRP A 63 17.11 6.49 -11.85
CA TRP A 63 16.89 6.65 -10.40
C TRP A 63 17.51 7.93 -9.83
N ASP A 64 18.64 8.36 -10.39
CA ASP A 64 19.33 9.59 -9.98
C ASP A 64 18.78 10.85 -10.66
N ASN A 65 17.79 10.71 -11.55
CA ASN A 65 17.21 11.82 -12.30
C ASN A 65 15.92 12.33 -11.62
N ASP A 66 15.96 13.58 -11.16
CA ASP A 66 14.87 14.25 -10.43
C ASP A 66 13.56 14.42 -11.22
N ARG A 67 13.62 14.30 -12.55
CA ARG A 67 12.43 14.25 -13.43
C ARG A 67 11.67 12.94 -13.27
N TYR A 68 12.34 11.86 -12.85
CA TYR A 68 11.76 10.53 -12.75
C TYR A 68 11.55 10.08 -11.31
N THR A 69 12.35 10.61 -10.38
CA THR A 69 12.32 10.25 -8.96
C THR A 69 12.17 11.46 -8.05
N GLU A 70 11.60 11.21 -6.88
CA GLU A 70 11.56 12.10 -5.74
C GLU A 70 12.54 11.58 -4.69
N LYS A 71 13.43 12.47 -4.23
CA LYS A 71 14.42 12.16 -3.21
C LYS A 71 13.92 12.65 -1.86
N GLU A 72 13.56 11.72 -0.99
CA GLU A 72 13.15 11.98 0.37
C GLU A 72 14.36 11.86 1.31
N LYS A 73 14.64 12.91 2.08
CA LYS A 73 15.63 12.84 3.17
C LYS A 73 14.92 12.34 4.42
N VAL A 74 15.28 11.13 4.88
CA VAL A 74 14.74 10.52 6.09
C VAL A 74 15.78 10.63 7.20
N ILE A 75 15.38 11.20 8.33
CA ILE A 75 16.19 11.20 9.54
C ILE A 75 15.82 9.94 10.33
N LEU A 76 16.80 9.05 10.48
CA LEU A 76 16.69 7.85 11.28
C LEU A 76 17.31 8.10 12.65
N CYS A 77 16.83 7.35 13.64
CA CYS A 77 17.48 7.32 14.93
C CYS A 77 18.90 6.76 14.82
N SER A 78 19.68 7.00 15.86
CA SER A 78 21.03 6.45 15.99
C SER A 78 21.01 4.92 16.00
N ARG A 79 22.17 4.30 15.75
CA ARG A 79 22.27 2.83 15.73
C ARG A 79 21.94 2.23 17.09
N VAL A 80 22.39 2.88 18.16
CA VAL A 80 22.08 2.46 19.54
C VAL A 80 20.59 2.57 19.85
N GLU A 81 19.96 3.69 19.50
CA GLU A 81 18.52 3.90 19.70
C GLU A 81 17.68 2.91 18.85
N GLU A 82 18.16 2.52 17.67
CA GLU A 82 17.52 1.47 16.87
C GLU A 82 17.52 0.13 17.61
N GLU A 83 18.64 -0.27 18.22
CA GLU A 83 18.73 -1.53 18.97
C GLU A 83 17.91 -1.49 20.28
N VAL A 84 17.84 -0.36 20.98
CA VAL A 84 16.92 -0.19 22.13
C VAL A 84 15.47 -0.40 21.71
N ARG A 85 15.06 0.19 20.57
CA ARG A 85 13.70 -0.01 20.04
C ARG A 85 13.43 -1.46 19.67
N LYS A 86 14.40 -2.14 19.04
CA LYS A 86 14.28 -3.57 18.73
C LYS A 86 14.15 -4.41 19.99
N TYR A 87 14.96 -4.14 21.02
CA TYR A 87 14.88 -4.82 22.31
C TYR A 87 13.47 -4.75 22.89
N TRP A 88 12.89 -3.55 22.95
CA TRP A 88 11.54 -3.40 23.47
C TRP A 88 10.45 -3.89 22.53
N TRP A 89 10.67 -3.86 21.21
CA TRP A 89 9.75 -4.43 20.24
C TRP A 89 9.58 -5.94 20.45
N ASP A 90 10.70 -6.64 20.61
CA ASP A 90 10.71 -8.09 20.87
C ASP A 90 10.12 -8.42 22.25
N ARG A 91 10.16 -7.46 23.18
CA ARG A 91 9.67 -7.56 24.56
C ARG A 91 8.45 -6.68 24.83
N ASN A 92 7.63 -6.41 23.82
CA ASN A 92 6.60 -5.36 23.89
C ASN A 92 5.62 -5.54 25.06
N ARG A 93 5.25 -6.80 25.39
CA ARG A 93 4.38 -7.08 26.55
C ARG A 93 5.02 -6.70 27.89
N GLU A 94 6.31 -6.98 28.04
CA GLU A 94 7.07 -6.62 29.23
C GLU A 94 7.25 -5.11 29.32
N HIS A 95 7.58 -4.46 28.19
CA HIS A 95 7.72 -3.01 28.12
C HIS A 95 6.44 -2.29 28.59
N ILE A 96 5.29 -2.67 28.03
CA ILE A 96 3.98 -2.10 28.41
C ILE A 96 3.72 -2.32 29.91
N LYS A 97 4.00 -3.51 30.43
CA LYS A 97 3.80 -3.83 31.84
C LYS A 97 4.65 -2.94 32.75
N LEU A 98 5.93 -2.75 32.42
CA LEU A 98 6.84 -1.88 33.19
C LEU A 98 6.40 -0.42 33.14
N ILE A 99 5.91 0.05 31.98
CA ILE A 99 5.34 1.39 31.86
C ILE A 99 4.13 1.54 32.79
N ASP A 100 3.19 0.59 32.76
CA ASP A 100 1.97 0.64 33.59
C ASP A 100 2.31 0.60 35.09
N GLU A 101 3.27 -0.25 35.49
CA GLU A 101 3.74 -0.35 36.89
C GLU A 101 4.38 0.96 37.36
N ARG A 102 5.23 1.60 36.54
CA ARG A 102 5.85 2.90 36.87
C ARG A 102 4.86 4.05 36.83
N MET A 103 3.89 4.01 35.93
CA MET A 103 2.80 5.00 35.89
C MET A 103 2.00 4.97 37.19
N GLU A 104 1.66 3.77 37.69
CA GLU A 104 0.90 3.63 38.92
C GLU A 104 1.68 4.10 40.16
N SER A 105 2.99 3.82 40.23
CA SER A 105 3.82 4.24 41.35
C SER A 105 4.07 5.75 41.36
N LEU A 106 4.36 6.35 40.20
CA LEU A 106 4.82 7.74 40.11
C LEU A 106 3.68 8.77 40.05
N LYS A 107 2.49 8.42 39.53
CA LYS A 107 1.42 9.41 39.27
C LYS A 107 0.97 10.22 40.49
N ASN A 108 1.13 9.67 41.70
CA ASN A 108 0.72 10.31 42.96
C ASN A 108 1.87 11.00 43.70
N GLU A 109 3.11 10.83 43.24
CA GLU A 109 4.26 11.44 43.89
C GLU A 109 4.24 12.97 43.71
N PRO A 110 4.65 13.75 44.73
CA PRO A 110 4.56 15.21 44.70
C PRO A 110 5.22 15.87 43.48
N GLU A 111 6.30 15.26 42.98
CA GLU A 111 7.06 15.74 41.81
C GLU A 111 6.28 15.57 40.50
N TYR A 112 5.57 14.46 40.32
CA TYR A 112 4.88 14.12 39.07
C TYR A 112 3.39 14.42 39.08
N LYS A 113 2.80 14.69 40.24
CA LYS A 113 1.35 14.94 40.41
C LYS A 113 0.78 16.08 39.57
N LYS A 114 1.62 17.03 39.15
CA LYS A 114 1.23 18.17 38.30
C LYS A 114 1.54 17.95 36.81
N MET A 115 2.23 16.87 36.48
CA MET A 115 2.57 16.51 35.11
C MET A 115 1.34 15.93 34.41
N LYS A 116 1.19 16.19 33.11
CA LYS A 116 0.14 15.53 32.33
C LYS A 116 0.49 14.05 32.19
N GLU A 117 -0.53 13.19 32.15
CA GLU A 117 -0.35 11.75 32.06
C GLU A 117 0.52 11.32 30.86
N GLY A 118 0.33 11.96 29.70
CA GLY A 118 1.17 11.72 28.52
C GLY A 118 2.64 12.09 28.74
N ASP A 119 2.90 13.25 29.34
CA ASP A 119 4.28 13.71 29.60
C ASP A 119 4.99 12.78 30.61
N LEU A 120 4.26 12.28 31.62
CA LEU A 120 4.79 11.30 32.59
C LEU A 120 5.09 9.97 31.91
N ARG A 121 4.21 9.51 31.02
CA ARG A 121 4.42 8.28 30.25
C ARG A 121 5.66 8.38 29.36
N ASP A 122 5.81 9.49 28.64
CA ASP A 122 6.97 9.72 27.77
C ASP A 122 8.28 9.77 28.58
N LYS A 123 8.24 10.37 29.78
CA LYS A 123 9.38 10.34 30.71
C LYS A 123 9.71 8.92 31.16
N ILE A 124 8.72 8.12 31.55
CA ILE A 124 8.92 6.73 31.97
C ILE A 124 9.53 5.89 30.86
N ILE A 125 9.02 6.03 29.62
CA ILE A 125 9.58 5.34 28.46
C ILE A 125 11.05 5.72 28.28
N LYS A 126 11.37 7.01 28.33
CA LYS A 126 12.76 7.48 28.22
C LYS A 126 13.66 6.93 29.34
N ASP A 127 13.18 6.89 30.57
CA ASP A 127 13.95 6.37 31.71
C ASP A 127 14.18 4.85 31.55
N LEU A 128 13.18 4.09 31.07
CA LEU A 128 13.31 2.66 30.74
C LEU A 128 14.30 2.42 29.60
N ASP A 129 14.26 3.23 28.55
CA ASP A 129 15.23 3.15 27.45
C ASP A 129 16.65 3.35 27.99
N GLN A 130 16.86 4.41 28.78
CA GLN A 130 18.15 4.76 29.41
C GLN A 130 18.77 3.63 30.23
N GLU A 131 17.96 2.82 30.90
CA GLU A 131 18.44 1.67 31.67
C GLU A 131 19.05 0.57 30.79
N ILE A 132 18.58 0.44 29.54
CA ILE A 132 19.00 -0.61 28.61
C ILE A 132 20.08 -0.13 27.63
N TYR A 133 20.27 1.19 27.47
CA TYR A 133 21.31 1.78 26.62
C TYR A 133 22.70 1.13 26.80
N PRO A 134 23.24 0.92 28.02
CA PRO A 134 24.56 0.33 28.19
C PRO A 134 24.70 -1.07 27.55
N GLU A 135 23.67 -1.90 27.68
CA GLU A 135 23.65 -3.25 27.09
C GLU A 135 23.58 -3.16 25.55
N MET A 136 22.76 -2.24 25.02
CA MET A 136 22.63 -2.06 23.57
C MET A 136 23.87 -1.46 22.93
N ILE A 137 24.61 -0.61 23.64
CA ILE A 137 25.90 -0.08 23.18
C ILE A 137 26.90 -1.22 22.97
N GLU A 138 27.04 -2.13 23.95
CA GLU A 138 27.95 -3.27 23.81
C GLU A 138 27.49 -4.22 22.70
N ARG A 139 26.18 -4.42 22.53
CA ARG A 139 25.65 -5.19 21.39
C ARG A 139 26.02 -4.58 20.04
N VAL A 140 25.81 -3.28 19.85
CA VAL A 140 26.19 -2.60 18.59
C VAL A 140 27.70 -2.72 18.37
N LYS A 141 28.50 -2.60 19.44
CA LYS A 141 29.96 -2.74 19.37
C LYS A 141 30.40 -4.15 18.99
N GLU A 142 29.74 -5.19 19.48
CA GLU A 142 29.94 -6.58 19.06
C GLU A 142 29.64 -6.77 17.57
N GLU A 143 28.53 -6.21 17.08
CA GLU A 143 28.20 -6.25 15.64
C GLU A 143 29.28 -5.58 14.80
N TYR A 144 29.78 -4.40 15.21
CA TYR A 144 30.85 -3.72 14.48
C TYR A 144 32.14 -4.55 14.42
N LYS A 145 32.51 -5.20 15.54
CA LYS A 145 33.66 -6.12 15.58
C LYS A 145 33.48 -7.32 14.66
N GLU A 146 32.27 -7.83 14.52
CA GLU A 146 31.97 -8.96 13.63
C GLU A 146 32.04 -8.55 12.15
N PHE A 147 31.47 -7.38 11.79
CA PHE A 147 31.40 -6.95 10.39
C PHE A 147 32.69 -6.32 9.86
N TYR A 148 33.43 -5.62 10.71
CA TYR A 148 34.61 -4.83 10.29
C TYR A 148 35.93 -5.38 10.85
N GLU A 149 35.88 -6.49 11.59
CA GLU A 149 37.05 -7.18 12.15
C GLU A 149 38.02 -6.21 12.84
N ASP A 150 39.25 -6.07 12.33
CA ASP A 150 40.29 -5.22 12.92
C ASP A 150 40.07 -3.71 12.72
N GLU A 151 39.21 -3.30 11.77
CA GLU A 151 38.95 -1.90 11.42
C GLU A 151 37.75 -1.31 12.19
N TRP A 152 37.13 -2.09 13.08
CA TRP A 152 35.86 -1.73 13.73
C TRP A 152 35.92 -0.42 14.54
N GLU A 153 37.05 -0.10 15.17
CA GLU A 153 37.23 1.15 15.94
C GLU A 153 37.20 2.38 15.02
N GLU A 154 37.86 2.31 13.86
CA GLU A 154 37.85 3.40 12.88
C GLU A 154 36.43 3.63 12.34
N TYR A 155 35.71 2.56 12.02
CA TYR A 155 34.31 2.64 11.59
C TYR A 155 33.39 3.16 12.69
N TRP A 156 33.58 2.73 13.94
CA TRP A 156 32.82 3.19 15.10
C TRP A 156 32.98 4.71 15.30
N GLU A 157 34.21 5.22 15.27
CA GLU A 157 34.48 6.65 15.42
C GLU A 157 33.93 7.47 14.26
N LYS A 158 34.07 6.97 13.02
CA LYS A 158 33.64 7.65 11.81
C LYS A 158 32.12 7.74 11.70
N GLU A 159 31.41 6.67 12.02
CA GLU A 159 29.95 6.62 11.91
C GLU A 159 29.24 7.28 13.09
N ASP A 160 29.87 7.31 14.27
CA ASP A 160 29.29 7.78 15.53
C ASP A 160 27.89 7.15 15.78
N PRO A 161 27.83 5.93 16.36
CA PRO A 161 26.59 5.16 16.46
C PRO A 161 25.54 5.78 17.40
N PHE A 162 25.89 6.89 18.07
CA PHE A 162 25.01 7.69 18.92
C PHE A 162 24.30 8.81 18.16
N LYS A 163 24.78 9.16 16.96
CA LYS A 163 24.23 10.24 16.16
C LYS A 163 23.05 9.78 15.31
N GLU A 164 22.08 10.67 15.12
CA GLU A 164 21.02 10.47 14.13
C GLU A 164 21.60 10.24 12.74
N ARG A 165 21.05 9.26 12.03
CA ARG A 165 21.50 8.89 10.70
C ARG A 165 20.62 9.55 9.66
N VAL A 166 21.22 9.87 8.51
CA VAL A 166 20.49 10.43 7.38
C VAL A 166 20.48 9.39 6.27
N GLU A 167 19.29 8.97 5.88
CA GLU A 167 19.06 8.12 4.72
C GLU A 167 18.40 8.95 3.62
N TYR A 168 18.75 8.70 2.36
CA TYR A 168 18.02 9.25 1.22
C TYR A 168 17.23 8.13 0.57
N ARG A 169 15.90 8.22 0.64
CA ARG A 169 15.00 7.30 -0.05
C ARG A 169 14.61 7.90 -1.38
N TYR A 170 14.66 7.07 -2.43
CA TYR A 170 14.25 7.47 -3.76
C TYR A 170 12.90 6.81 -4.05
N HIS A 171 11.93 7.64 -4.39
CA HIS A 171 10.60 7.21 -4.78
C HIS A 171 10.39 7.53 -6.25
N ARG A 172 9.80 6.63 -7.00
CA ARG A 172 9.45 6.89 -8.38
C ARG A 172 8.33 7.93 -8.45
N ARG A 173 8.45 8.95 -9.30
CA ARG A 173 7.35 9.87 -9.60
C ARG A 173 6.26 9.14 -10.39
N TYR A 174 5.02 9.26 -9.95
CA TYR A 174 3.84 8.67 -10.59
C TYR A 174 3.00 9.76 -11.26
N GLU A 175 3.39 10.16 -12.48
CA GLU A 175 2.71 11.20 -13.27
C GLU A 175 1.54 10.63 -14.10
N MET A 176 0.82 9.65 -13.54
CA MET A 176 -0.39 9.12 -14.15
C MET A 176 -1.54 10.13 -14.01
N PRO A 177 -2.50 10.19 -14.94
CA PRO A 177 -3.69 11.00 -14.77
C PRO A 177 -4.60 10.41 -13.69
N ARG A 178 -5.42 11.26 -13.05
CA ARG A 178 -6.48 10.79 -12.15
C ARG A 178 -7.46 9.88 -12.93
N PRO A 179 -8.01 8.82 -12.31
CA PRO A 179 -7.79 8.37 -10.93
C PRO A 179 -6.60 7.42 -10.73
N PHE A 180 -5.76 7.22 -11.76
CA PHE A 180 -4.67 6.25 -11.74
C PHE A 180 -3.42 6.75 -10.98
N ASN A 181 -3.40 8.02 -10.59
CA ASN A 181 -2.28 8.68 -9.89
C ASN A 181 -2.11 8.24 -8.42
N HIS A 182 -3.12 7.62 -7.81
CA HIS A 182 -3.02 7.07 -6.45
C HIS A 182 -2.41 5.66 -6.49
N TRP A 183 -1.12 5.55 -6.82
CA TRP A 183 -0.45 4.26 -6.95
C TRP A 183 0.07 3.73 -5.61
N ASP A 184 -0.05 2.42 -5.40
CA ASP A 184 0.63 1.72 -4.29
C ASP A 184 1.94 1.12 -4.80
N SER A 185 3.07 1.76 -4.46
CA SER A 185 4.41 1.42 -4.94
C SER A 185 4.86 0.00 -4.62
N ARG A 186 4.17 -0.69 -3.70
CA ARG A 186 4.44 -2.10 -3.35
C ARG A 186 3.90 -3.09 -4.38
N ASN A 187 3.07 -2.62 -5.32
CA ASN A 187 2.45 -3.48 -6.33
C ASN A 187 2.96 -3.14 -7.73
N PRO A 188 3.35 -4.15 -8.52
CA PRO A 188 3.67 -3.96 -9.93
C PRO A 188 2.41 -3.84 -10.80
N TRP A 189 1.22 -4.04 -10.24
CA TRP A 189 -0.05 -3.92 -10.95
C TRP A 189 -1.17 -3.41 -10.04
N GLN A 190 -2.17 -2.82 -10.65
CA GLN A 190 -3.45 -2.50 -10.01
C GLN A 190 -4.60 -2.72 -10.98
N GLN A 191 -5.74 -3.17 -10.44
CA GLN A 191 -6.95 -3.33 -11.22
C GLN A 191 -8.05 -2.43 -10.65
N TYR A 192 -8.64 -1.63 -11.53
CA TYR A 192 -9.69 -0.68 -11.22
C TYR A 192 -11.00 -1.18 -11.83
N TYR A 193 -12.06 -1.08 -11.06
CA TYR A 193 -13.41 -1.46 -11.48
C TYR A 193 -14.25 -0.21 -11.56
N PHE A 194 -14.89 0.01 -12.71
CA PHE A 194 -15.68 1.20 -12.98
C PHE A 194 -17.10 0.86 -13.42
N CYS A 195 -18.04 1.73 -13.07
CA CYS A 195 -19.31 1.82 -13.78
C CYS A 195 -19.61 3.27 -14.16
N LYS A 196 -20.40 3.42 -15.23
CA LYS A 196 -20.97 4.69 -15.65
C LYS A 196 -22.49 4.57 -15.65
N ASP A 197 -23.16 5.44 -14.91
CA ASP A 197 -24.63 5.48 -14.86
C ASP A 197 -25.23 6.14 -16.13
N GLN A 198 -26.56 6.16 -16.21
CA GLN A 198 -27.28 6.72 -17.36
C GLN A 198 -27.14 8.24 -17.46
N ASP A 199 -26.96 8.91 -16.31
CA ASP A 199 -26.74 10.37 -16.22
C ASP A 199 -25.29 10.74 -16.57
N GLY A 200 -24.42 9.75 -16.68
CA GLY A 200 -23.04 9.87 -17.12
C GLY A 200 -22.03 9.99 -15.99
N HIS A 201 -22.43 9.83 -14.73
CA HIS A 201 -21.51 9.82 -13.60
C HIS A 201 -20.68 8.54 -13.57
N PHE A 202 -19.42 8.68 -13.19
CA PHE A 202 -18.50 7.57 -13.02
C PHE A 202 -18.35 7.21 -11.54
N TYR A 203 -18.36 5.91 -11.30
CA TYR A 203 -18.03 5.32 -10.00
C TYR A 203 -16.85 4.39 -10.17
N TYR A 204 -15.98 4.33 -9.16
CA TYR A 204 -14.78 3.51 -9.22
C TYR A 204 -14.35 2.94 -7.89
N ILE A 205 -13.61 1.83 -7.96
CA ILE A 205 -12.86 1.30 -6.84
C ILE A 205 -11.52 0.76 -7.32
N GLN A 206 -10.50 1.02 -6.50
CA GLN A 206 -9.15 0.55 -6.72
C GLN A 206 -8.92 -0.78 -5.99
N SER A 207 -8.29 -1.71 -6.69
CA SER A 207 -7.90 -3.02 -6.18
C SER A 207 -6.44 -3.33 -6.53
N GLY A 208 -5.82 -4.18 -5.72
CA GLY A 208 -4.40 -4.51 -5.83
C GLY A 208 -3.92 -5.39 -4.67
N SER A 209 -2.63 -5.71 -4.65
CA SER A 209 -2.03 -6.58 -3.62
C SER A 209 -1.58 -5.86 -2.36
N GLY A 210 -1.56 -4.52 -2.36
CA GLY A 210 -0.74 -3.73 -1.42
C GLY A 210 -1.31 -3.61 -0.01
N SER A 211 -2.60 -3.86 0.18
CA SER A 211 -3.20 -3.89 1.51
C SER A 211 -4.30 -4.95 1.61
N SER A 212 -4.65 -5.33 2.84
CA SER A 212 -5.78 -6.25 3.09
C SER A 212 -7.10 -5.74 2.50
N GLY A 213 -7.33 -4.42 2.55
CA GLY A 213 -8.51 -3.78 1.95
C GLY A 213 -8.48 -3.84 0.42
N GLN A 214 -7.35 -3.55 -0.22
CA GLN A 214 -7.22 -3.66 -1.67
C GLN A 214 -7.35 -5.10 -2.17
N ARG A 215 -6.83 -6.09 -1.43
CA ARG A 215 -7.00 -7.51 -1.73
C ARG A 215 -8.46 -7.95 -1.56
N TYR A 216 -9.15 -7.45 -0.54
CA TYR A 216 -10.59 -7.68 -0.39
C TYR A 216 -11.37 -7.09 -1.57
N ASN A 217 -11.10 -5.83 -1.94
CA ASN A 217 -11.73 -5.19 -3.08
C ASN A 217 -11.49 -6.00 -4.36
N HIS A 218 -10.26 -6.48 -4.57
CA HIS A 218 -9.93 -7.29 -5.72
C HIS A 218 -10.80 -8.55 -5.80
N GLY A 219 -10.92 -9.26 -4.68
CA GLY A 219 -11.78 -10.43 -4.60
C GLY A 219 -13.27 -10.08 -4.79
N PHE A 220 -13.81 -9.15 -4.01
CA PHE A 220 -15.23 -8.81 -4.07
C PHE A 220 -15.64 -8.27 -5.44
N TYR A 221 -14.96 -7.24 -5.94
CA TYR A 221 -15.30 -6.59 -7.21
C TYR A 221 -14.90 -7.43 -8.41
N GLY A 222 -13.82 -8.21 -8.33
CA GLY A 222 -13.48 -9.19 -9.37
C GLY A 222 -14.60 -10.21 -9.58
N HIS A 223 -15.11 -10.81 -8.50
CA HIS A 223 -16.23 -11.75 -8.59
C HIS A 223 -17.55 -11.07 -9.00
N LEU A 224 -17.81 -9.84 -8.52
CA LEU A 224 -18.99 -9.08 -8.95
C LEU A 224 -18.96 -8.78 -10.45
N PHE A 225 -17.83 -8.32 -10.97
CA PHE A 225 -17.66 -8.02 -12.38
C PHE A 225 -17.69 -9.29 -13.24
N ALA A 226 -17.20 -10.41 -12.72
CA ALA A 226 -17.32 -11.72 -13.38
C ALA A 226 -18.78 -12.14 -13.53
N LEU A 227 -19.60 -12.02 -12.47
CA LEU A 227 -21.04 -12.27 -12.54
C LEU A 227 -21.72 -11.36 -13.58
N LEU A 228 -21.40 -10.06 -13.59
CA LEU A 228 -21.93 -9.11 -14.58
C LEU A 228 -21.49 -9.46 -16.01
N ASN A 229 -20.24 -9.88 -16.19
CA ASN A 229 -19.68 -10.28 -17.48
C ASN A 229 -20.41 -11.49 -18.09
N ASN A 230 -20.91 -12.39 -17.25
CA ASN A 230 -21.70 -13.55 -17.68
C ASN A 230 -23.09 -13.16 -18.22
N GLU A 231 -23.62 -11.98 -17.85
CA GLU A 231 -24.87 -11.44 -18.43
C GLU A 231 -24.60 -10.54 -19.64
N LYS A 232 -23.60 -9.68 -19.54
CA LYS A 232 -23.20 -8.76 -20.61
C LYS A 232 -21.69 -8.52 -20.56
N PRO A 233 -20.96 -8.60 -21.69
CA PRO A 233 -19.51 -8.41 -21.69
C PRO A 233 -19.06 -7.12 -21.02
N VAL A 234 -18.14 -7.24 -20.07
CA VAL A 234 -17.54 -6.12 -19.33
C VAL A 234 -16.12 -5.89 -19.86
N PRO A 235 -15.86 -4.89 -20.71
CA PRO A 235 -14.56 -4.74 -21.35
C PRO A 235 -13.46 -4.38 -20.34
N THR A 236 -12.25 -4.90 -20.59
CA THR A 236 -11.03 -4.52 -19.85
C THR A 236 -10.09 -3.70 -20.72
N TYR A 237 -9.61 -2.58 -20.18
CA TYR A 237 -8.61 -1.73 -20.82
C TYR A 237 -7.25 -1.93 -20.15
N PHE A 238 -6.21 -2.11 -20.95
CA PHE A 238 -4.86 -2.38 -20.48
C PHE A 238 -3.99 -1.15 -20.66
N PHE A 239 -3.32 -0.75 -19.58
CA PHE A 239 -2.33 0.32 -19.58
C PHE A 239 -1.01 -0.17 -19.00
N THR A 240 0.08 0.44 -19.46
CA THR A 240 1.40 0.30 -18.88
C THR A 240 1.89 1.66 -18.41
N TYR A 241 2.34 1.76 -17.16
CA TYR A 241 3.22 2.83 -16.72
C TYR A 241 4.65 2.39 -16.97
N ASN A 242 5.20 2.78 -18.12
CA ASN A 242 6.43 2.22 -18.65
C ASN A 242 7.67 2.67 -17.87
N SER A 243 8.82 2.07 -18.11
CA SER A 243 10.10 2.35 -17.43
C SER A 243 10.56 3.82 -17.45
N ARG A 244 9.92 4.69 -18.25
CA ARG A 244 10.22 6.12 -18.43
C ARG A 244 9.07 7.04 -17.99
N ASN A 245 8.25 6.60 -17.04
CA ASN A 245 7.15 7.38 -16.45
C ASN A 245 6.07 7.80 -17.45
N GLN A 246 5.88 7.05 -18.54
CA GLN A 246 4.81 7.32 -19.49
C GLN A 246 3.64 6.37 -19.22
N PHE A 247 2.45 6.94 -19.10
CA PHE A 247 1.21 6.17 -19.05
C PHE A 247 0.76 5.86 -20.48
N VAL A 248 0.74 4.58 -20.86
CA VAL A 248 0.53 4.12 -22.24
C VAL A 248 -0.68 3.22 -22.30
N PHE A 249 -1.61 3.52 -23.22
CA PHE A 249 -2.70 2.61 -23.55
C PHE A 249 -2.18 1.48 -24.46
N ASN A 250 -2.35 0.24 -24.03
CA ASN A 250 -1.85 -0.92 -24.77
C ASN A 250 -2.93 -1.50 -25.69
N ARG A 251 -4.06 -1.90 -25.10
CA ARG A 251 -5.15 -2.58 -25.80
C ARG A 251 -6.45 -2.56 -25.01
N LYS A 252 -7.53 -2.93 -25.70
CA LYS A 252 -8.86 -3.13 -25.13
C LYS A 252 -9.34 -4.53 -25.46
N GLU A 253 -9.80 -5.24 -24.44
CA GLU A 253 -10.50 -6.51 -24.57
C GLU A 253 -12.02 -6.30 -24.49
N LYS A 254 -12.77 -7.15 -25.20
CA LYS A 254 -14.24 -7.03 -25.28
C LYS A 254 -14.95 -7.56 -24.04
N SER A 255 -14.31 -8.48 -23.33
CA SER A 255 -14.80 -9.14 -22.12
C SER A 255 -13.89 -8.84 -20.94
N LEU A 256 -14.29 -9.31 -19.77
CA LEU A 256 -13.55 -9.11 -18.53
C LEU A 256 -12.29 -9.96 -18.54
N HIS A 257 -11.17 -9.32 -18.23
CA HIS A 257 -9.93 -9.97 -17.86
C HIS A 257 -9.61 -9.63 -16.42
N LEU A 258 -9.23 -10.62 -15.62
CA LEU A 258 -8.85 -10.45 -14.21
C LEU A 258 -7.47 -11.01 -13.95
N TYR A 259 -6.72 -10.33 -13.09
CA TYR A 259 -5.52 -10.91 -12.51
C TYR A 259 -5.91 -11.84 -11.36
N PHE A 260 -5.61 -13.14 -11.43
CA PHE A 260 -6.21 -14.10 -10.49
C PHE A 260 -5.59 -14.08 -9.09
N LEU A 261 -4.38 -13.53 -8.94
CA LEU A 261 -3.74 -13.39 -7.64
C LEU A 261 -4.61 -12.55 -6.70
N HIS A 262 -4.79 -13.04 -5.47
CA HIS A 262 -5.58 -12.41 -4.40
C HIS A 262 -7.10 -12.33 -4.60
N LEU A 263 -7.68 -12.89 -5.67
CA LEU A 263 -9.14 -12.92 -5.84
C LEU A 263 -9.87 -13.64 -4.69
N VAL A 264 -9.23 -14.62 -4.06
CA VAL A 264 -9.78 -15.39 -2.93
C VAL A 264 -9.00 -15.19 -1.62
N GLY A 265 -8.04 -14.27 -1.59
CA GLY A 265 -7.12 -14.13 -0.45
C GLY A 265 -7.77 -13.49 0.78
N ASN A 266 -8.45 -12.36 0.57
CA ASN A 266 -9.06 -11.57 1.65
C ASN A 266 -10.58 -11.49 1.55
N PHE A 267 -11.17 -11.97 0.46
CA PHE A 267 -12.62 -12.04 0.25
C PHE A 267 -13.10 -13.47 0.51
N GLN A 268 -14.02 -13.62 1.46
CA GLN A 268 -14.55 -14.93 1.84
C GLN A 268 -15.57 -15.41 0.81
N ILE A 269 -15.18 -16.41 0.03
CA ILE A 269 -16.04 -17.10 -0.94
C ILE A 269 -15.67 -18.59 -0.95
N ASP A 270 -16.68 -19.45 -1.15
CA ASP A 270 -16.45 -20.87 -1.34
C ASP A 270 -15.67 -21.12 -2.64
N TRP A 271 -14.73 -22.06 -2.62
CA TRP A 271 -13.87 -22.36 -3.78
C TRP A 271 -14.68 -22.76 -5.02
N LYS A 272 -15.70 -23.63 -4.86
CA LYS A 272 -16.51 -24.09 -5.99
C LYS A 272 -17.35 -22.96 -6.55
N GLU A 273 -17.84 -22.07 -5.68
CA GLU A 273 -18.56 -20.88 -6.11
C GLU A 273 -17.65 -19.90 -6.86
N SER A 274 -16.43 -19.68 -6.37
CA SER A 274 -15.42 -18.86 -7.06
C SER A 274 -15.10 -19.41 -8.45
N GLU A 275 -14.79 -20.71 -8.55
CA GLU A 275 -14.52 -21.39 -9.81
C GLU A 275 -15.70 -21.30 -10.78
N ARG A 276 -16.93 -21.48 -10.28
CA ARG A 276 -18.16 -21.35 -11.08
C ARG A 276 -18.33 -19.94 -11.63
N ILE A 277 -18.08 -18.90 -10.82
CA ILE A 277 -18.22 -17.50 -11.21
C ILE A 277 -17.16 -17.11 -12.25
N LEU A 278 -15.92 -17.58 -12.07
CA LEU A 278 -14.77 -17.19 -12.88
C LEU A 278 -14.57 -18.05 -14.14
N LYS A 279 -15.37 -19.10 -14.33
CA LYS A 279 -15.20 -20.11 -15.39
C LYS A 279 -14.93 -19.54 -16.80
N ASP A 280 -15.65 -18.47 -17.17
CA ASP A 280 -15.58 -17.87 -18.51
C ASP A 280 -14.83 -16.52 -18.51
N VAL A 281 -14.15 -16.19 -17.41
CA VAL A 281 -13.32 -14.98 -17.28
C VAL A 281 -11.91 -15.27 -17.74
N SER A 282 -11.38 -14.41 -18.60
CA SER A 282 -10.00 -14.55 -19.06
C SER A 282 -9.02 -14.13 -17.97
N GLU A 283 -8.02 -14.97 -17.73
CA GLU A 283 -6.93 -14.67 -16.81
C GLU A 283 -5.95 -13.68 -17.47
N ILE A 284 -5.56 -12.65 -16.72
CA ILE A 284 -4.41 -11.81 -17.07
C ILE A 284 -3.16 -12.60 -16.68
N ARG A 285 -2.48 -13.13 -17.68
CA ARG A 285 -1.14 -13.70 -17.52
C ARG A 285 -0.14 -12.60 -17.79
N ASP A 286 0.62 -12.24 -16.78
CA ASP A 286 1.76 -11.36 -16.95
C ASP A 286 2.83 -12.13 -17.73
N GLU A 287 2.77 -12.08 -19.06
CA GLU A 287 3.89 -12.47 -19.92
C GLU A 287 5.03 -11.44 -19.91
N PHE A 288 4.93 -10.44 -19.01
CA PHE A 288 5.96 -9.44 -18.78
C PHE A 288 7.17 -10.14 -18.16
N LYS A 289 8.08 -10.56 -19.05
CA LYS A 289 9.39 -11.11 -18.70
C LYS A 289 10.07 -10.15 -17.73
N LEU A 290 10.27 -10.63 -16.50
CA LEU A 290 11.18 -10.05 -15.52
C LEU A 290 12.60 -9.97 -16.09
#